data_AF-A0A1I3RAE4-F1
#
_entry.id   AF-A0A1I3RAE4-F1
#
_cell.length_a   1.000
_cell.length_b   1.000
_cell.length_c   1.000
_cell.angle_alpha   90.00
_cell.angle_beta   90.00
_cell.angle_gamma   90.00
#
_symmetry.space_group_name_H-M   'P 1'
#
loop_
_entity.id
_entity.type
_entity.pdbx_description
1 polymer ?
#
loop_
_entity_poly.entity_id
_entity_poly.type
_entity_poly.pdbx_seq_one_letter_code
_entity_poly.pdbx_strand_id
1 'polypeptide(L)'
;MKYLKRYDQTIFFFSFINLLLWSIKAFYINKENAPEAIVELGAFLFVPMVLILFLLPTLIVIRTFRKRVSIVSYPFLSLLMCVITLAIIFYYN
;
A
#
# COMPACT_ATOMS: atom_id res chain seq x y z
N MET A 1 24.89 7.00 0.34
CA MET A 1 23.80 6.82 1.34
C MET A 1 22.51 7.62 1.06
N LYS A 2 22.53 8.83 0.47
CA LYS A 2 21.30 9.62 0.18
C LYS A 2 20.25 8.88 -0.68
N TYR A 3 20.68 8.19 -1.74
CA TYR A 3 19.78 7.42 -2.64
C TYR A 3 19.02 6.30 -1.93
N LEU A 4 19.66 5.67 -0.94
CA LEU A 4 19.01 4.65 -0.13
C LEU A 4 17.87 5.27 0.68
N LYS A 5 18.09 6.39 1.40
CA LYS A 5 17.01 7.04 2.16
C LYS A 5 15.84 7.44 1.28
N ARG A 6 16.11 7.96 0.08
CA ARG A 6 15.07 8.34 -0.90
C ARG A 6 14.22 7.14 -1.32
N TYR A 7 14.83 5.99 -1.60
CA TYR A 7 14.11 4.76 -1.94
C TYR A 7 13.19 4.28 -0.81
N ASP A 8 13.66 4.33 0.44
CA ASP A 8 12.85 3.91 1.60
C ASP A 8 11.62 4.83 1.78
N GLN A 9 11.79 6.13 1.57
CA GLN A 9 10.69 7.10 1.60
C GLN A 9 9.70 6.88 0.46
N THR A 10 10.19 6.53 -0.74
CA THR A 10 9.34 6.23 -1.90
C THR A 10 8.48 4.98 -1.65
N ILE A 11 9.07 3.89 -1.13
CA ILE A 11 8.30 2.69 -0.76
C ILE A 11 7.24 3.03 0.29
N PHE A 12 7.62 3.81 1.31
CA PHE A 12 6.69 4.24 2.35
C PHE A 12 5.51 5.02 1.77
N PHE A 13 5.78 5.99 0.91
CA PHE A 13 4.75 6.80 0.27
C PHE A 13 3.80 5.96 -0.59
N PHE A 14 4.33 5.02 -1.39
CA PHE A 14 3.49 4.12 -2.18
C PHE A 14 2.66 3.17 -1.31
N SER A 15 3.22 2.66 -0.21
CA SER A 15 2.49 1.81 0.74
C SER A 15 1.34 2.58 1.41
N PHE A 16 1.58 3.84 1.76
CA PHE A 16 0.57 4.73 2.34
C PHE A 16 -0.56 5.05 1.36
N ILE A 17 -0.22 5.40 0.10
CA ILE A 17 -1.23 5.65 -0.95
C ILE A 17 -2.06 4.39 -1.19
N ASN A 18 -1.43 3.22 -1.29
CA ASN A 18 -2.15 1.98 -1.54
C ASN A 18 -3.12 1.67 -0.40
N LEU A 19 -2.69 1.84 0.86
CA LEU A 19 -3.55 1.70 2.02
C LEU A 19 -4.74 2.67 1.98
N LEU A 20 -4.51 3.95 1.66
CA LEU A 20 -5.58 4.94 1.53
C LEU A 20 -6.61 4.55 0.45
N LEU A 21 -6.16 4.15 -0.74
CA LEU A 21 -7.04 3.78 -1.84
C LEU A 21 -7.92 2.57 -1.48
N TRP A 22 -7.33 1.54 -0.85
CA TRP A 22 -8.09 0.38 -0.36
C TRP A 22 -9.05 0.73 0.77
N SER A 23 -8.68 1.68 1.64
CA SER A 23 -9.55 2.17 2.71
C SER A 23 -10.75 2.93 2.15
N ILE A 24 -10.54 3.77 1.12
CA ILE A 24 -11.62 4.43 0.38
C ILE A 24 -12.53 3.37 -0.24
N LYS A 25 -11.97 2.41 -0.99
CA LYS A 25 -12.76 1.32 -1.59
C LYS A 25 -13.61 0.59 -0.55
N ALA A 26 -13.03 0.19 0.57
CA ALA A 26 -13.73 -0.49 1.66
C ALA A 26 -14.88 0.35 2.25
N PHE A 27 -14.71 1.67 2.37
CA PHE A 27 -15.75 2.55 2.89
C PHE A 27 -16.94 2.72 1.94
N TYR A 28 -16.71 2.59 0.62
CA TYR A 28 -17.73 2.78 -0.41
C TYR A 28 -18.35 1.48 -0.93
N ILE A 29 -17.72 0.30 -0.76
CA ILE A 29 -18.28 -1.01 -1.15
C ILE A 29 -19.68 -1.26 -0.53
N ASN A 30 -19.93 -0.74 0.67
CA ASN A 30 -21.21 -0.93 1.38
C ASN A 30 -22.20 0.23 1.21
N LYS A 31 -21.92 1.21 0.35
CA LYS A 31 -22.80 2.36 0.15
C LYS A 31 -23.39 2.31 -1.26
N GLU A 32 -24.68 2.04 -1.36
CA GLU A 32 -25.47 2.14 -2.61
C GLU A 32 -25.40 3.54 -3.25
N ASN A 33 -24.92 4.55 -2.51
CA ASN A 33 -24.79 5.94 -2.95
C ASN A 33 -23.34 6.40 -3.12
N ALA A 34 -22.42 5.51 -3.49
CA ALA A 34 -21.05 5.94 -3.81
C ALA A 34 -21.08 6.94 -4.98
N PRO A 35 -20.42 8.11 -4.88
CA PRO A 35 -20.33 9.07 -5.98
C PRO A 35 -19.75 8.41 -7.24
N GLU A 36 -20.32 8.67 -8.42
CA GLU A 36 -19.86 8.08 -9.70
C GLU A 36 -18.35 8.24 -9.92
N ALA A 37 -17.81 9.43 -9.61
CA ALA A 37 -16.38 9.69 -9.71
C ALA A 37 -15.50 8.75 -8.85
N ILE A 38 -16.00 8.30 -7.69
CA ILE A 38 -15.27 7.36 -6.82
C ILE A 38 -15.34 5.94 -7.38
N VAL A 39 -16.48 5.57 -7.97
CA VAL A 39 -16.65 4.27 -8.64
C VAL A 39 -15.72 4.17 -9.85
N GLU A 40 -15.69 5.20 -10.70
CA GLU A 40 -14.81 5.27 -11.87
C GLU A 40 -13.32 5.25 -11.48
N LEU A 41 -12.94 6.07 -10.50
CA LEU A 41 -11.57 6.11 -9.98
C LEU A 41 -11.17 4.74 -9.41
N GLY A 42 -12.09 4.09 -8.67
CA GLY A 42 -11.89 2.75 -8.14
C GLY A 42 -11.67 1.71 -9.25
N ALA A 43 -12.46 1.75 -10.32
CA ALA A 43 -12.33 0.83 -11.45
C ALA A 43 -11.00 1.01 -12.20
N PHE A 44 -10.60 2.26 -12.46
CA PHE A 44 -9.33 2.57 -13.13
C PHE A 44 -8.11 2.21 -12.28
N LEU A 45 -8.16 2.47 -10.97
CA LEU A 45 -7.05 2.23 -10.06
C LEU A 45 -6.98 0.79 -9.53
N PHE A 46 -8.02 -0.04 -9.74
CA PHE A 46 -8.07 -1.39 -9.20
C PHE A 46 -6.87 -2.24 -9.60
N VAL A 47 -6.55 -2.30 -10.90
CA VAL A 47 -5.41 -3.08 -11.40
C VAL A 47 -4.07 -2.56 -10.84
N PRO A 48 -3.77 -1.24 -10.90
CA PRO A 48 -2.60 -0.68 -10.23
C PRO A 48 -2.51 -1.01 -8.73
N MET A 49 -3.61 -0.90 -7.99
CA MET A 49 -3.66 -1.17 -6.55
C MET A 49 -3.31 -2.62 -6.23
N VAL A 50 -3.82 -3.56 -7.02
CA VAL A 50 -3.51 -4.99 -6.88
C VAL A 50 -2.04 -5.26 -7.20
N LEU A 51 -1.50 -4.71 -8.29
CA LEU A 51 -0.08 -4.88 -8.65
C LEU A 51 0.86 -4.34 -7.57
N ILE A 52 0.56 -3.15 -7.04
CA ILE A 52 1.34 -2.51 -5.97
C ILE A 52 1.33 -3.35 -4.69
N LEU A 53 0.21 -4.03 -4.39
CA LEU A 53 0.09 -4.92 -3.24
C LEU A 53 1.10 -6.07 -3.25
N PHE A 54 1.41 -6.62 -4.42
CA PHE A 54 2.41 -7.68 -4.58
C PHE A 54 3.83 -7.11 -4.70
N LEU A 55 4.00 -5.97 -5.36
CA LEU A 55 5.31 -5.40 -5.62
C LEU A 55 5.99 -4.84 -4.35
N LEU A 56 5.24 -4.12 -3.51
CA LEU A 56 5.79 -3.43 -2.33
C LEU A 56 6.40 -4.39 -1.29
N PRO A 57 5.74 -5.49 -0.89
CA PRO A 57 6.33 -6.48 0.01
C PRO A 57 7.62 -7.08 -0.55
N THR A 58 7.67 -7.42 -1.84
CA THR A 58 8.88 -7.97 -2.48
C THR A 58 10.03 -6.97 -2.42
N LEU A 59 9.78 -5.70 -2.70
CA LEU A 59 10.78 -4.63 -2.61
C LEU A 59 11.28 -4.43 -1.17
N ILE A 60 10.39 -4.53 -0.16
CA ILE A 60 10.75 -4.44 1.25
C ILE A 60 11.61 -5.65 1.68
N VAL A 61 11.28 -6.86 1.23
CA VAL A 61 12.05 -8.07 1.54
C VAL A 61 13.45 -8.00 0.92
N ILE A 62 13.56 -7.67 -0.37
CA ILE A 62 14.86 -7.48 -1.07
C ILE A 62 15.71 -6.44 -0.34
N ARG A 63 15.08 -5.36 0.12
CA ARG A 63 15.73 -4.30 0.89
C ARG A 63 16.25 -4.79 2.24
N THR A 64 15.45 -5.59 2.93
CA THR A 64 15.77 -6.13 4.25
C THR A 64 16.94 -7.10 4.19
N PHE A 65 17.02 -7.96 3.17
CA PHE A 65 18.19 -8.82 2.95
C PHE A 65 19.48 -8.03 2.65
N ARG A 66 19.37 -6.85 2.01
CA ARG A 66 20.52 -5.99 1.68
C ARG A 66 21.06 -5.17 2.86
N LYS A 67 20.39 -5.13 4.01
CA LYS A 67 20.81 -4.33 5.18
C LYS A 67 20.61 -5.08 6.49
N ARG A 68 21.53 -4.95 7.46
CA ARG A 68 21.21 -5.22 8.87
C ARG A 68 20.26 -4.11 9.35
N VAL A 69 18.95 -4.33 9.19
CA VAL A 69 17.93 -3.29 9.40
C VAL A 69 17.72 -3.05 10.91
N SER A 70 17.83 -1.79 11.32
CA SER A 70 17.32 -1.31 12.61
C SER A 70 15.79 -1.18 12.53
N ILE A 71 15.09 -1.67 13.56
CA ILE A 71 13.62 -1.75 13.68
C ILE A 71 12.94 -0.37 13.54
N VAL A 72 13.68 0.74 13.72
CA VAL A 72 13.17 2.12 13.64
C VAL A 72 13.32 2.70 12.23
N SER A 73 12.83 1.99 11.20
CA SER A 73 13.04 2.42 9.81
C SER A 73 11.79 2.33 8.93
N TYR A 74 11.68 3.25 7.97
CA TYR A 74 10.61 3.33 6.96
C TYR A 74 10.20 1.98 6.32
N PRO A 75 11.11 1.02 6.04
CA PRO A 75 10.73 -0.29 5.53
C PRO A 75 9.78 -1.08 6.45
N PHE A 76 9.96 -0.99 7.77
CA PHE A 76 9.08 -1.66 8.74
C PHE A 76 7.68 -1.03 8.73
N LEU A 77 7.59 0.30 8.75
CA LEU A 77 6.32 1.02 8.63
C LEU A 77 5.59 0.69 7.31
N SER A 78 6.34 0.60 6.22
CA SER A 78 5.81 0.24 4.90
C SER A 78 5.23 -1.18 4.88
N LEU A 79 5.92 -2.12 5.54
CA LEU A 79 5.45 -3.50 5.68
C LEU A 79 4.16 -3.56 6.49
N LEU A 80 4.12 -2.84 7.62
CA LEU A 80 2.93 -2.75 8.46
C LEU A 80 1.73 -2.20 7.66
N MET A 81 1.94 -1.16 6.84
CA MET A 81 0.90 -0.65 5.94
C MET A 81 0.43 -1.68 4.92
N CYS A 82 1.34 -2.49 4.35
CA CYS A 82 0.96 -3.58 3.46
C CYS A 82 0.10 -4.64 4.18
N VAL A 83 0.46 -5.00 5.41
CA VAL A 83 -0.31 -5.95 6.23
C VAL A 83 -1.71 -5.41 6.54
N ILE A 84 -1.82 -4.14 6.94
CA ILE A 84 -3.12 -3.51 7.18
C ILE A 84 -3.95 -3.46 5.89
N THR A 85 -3.33 -3.15 4.75
CA THR A 85 -4.00 -3.14 3.44
C THR A 85 -4.58 -4.53 3.13
N LEU A 86 -3.80 -5.60 3.35
CA LEU A 86 -4.28 -6.97 3.18
C LEU A 86 -5.45 -7.29 4.13
N ALA A 87 -5.38 -6.88 5.39
CA ALA A 87 -6.46 -7.08 6.35
C ALA A 87 -7.76 -6.39 5.90
N ILE A 88 -7.67 -5.16 5.37
CA ILE A 88 -8.83 -4.46 4.78
C ILE A 88 -9.38 -5.25 3.60
N ILE A 89 -8.53 -5.72 2.70
CA ILE A 89 -8.97 -6.49 1.52
C ILE A 89 -9.74 -7.74 1.93
N PHE A 90 -9.22 -8.52 2.88
CA PHE A 90 -9.83 -9.78 3.34
C PHE A 90 -11.09 -9.57 4.19
N TYR A 91 -11.24 -8.43 4.87
CA TYR A 91 -12.44 -8.16 5.65
C TYR A 91 -13.60 -7.63 4.79
N TYR A 92 -13.30 -6.88 3.72
CA TYR A 92 -14.29 -6.19 2.91
C TYR A 92 -14.56 -6.82 1.53
N ASN A 93 -13.86 -7.88 1.12
CA ASN A 93 -14.22 -8.74 -0.02
C ASN A 93 -14.32 -10.18 0.45
#